data_AF-A0A9E0CKG9-F1
#
_entry.id   AF-A0A9E0CKG9-F1
#
_cell.length_a   1.000
_cell.length_b   1.000
_cell.length_c   1.000
_cell.angle_alpha   90.00
_cell.angle_beta   90.00
_cell.angle_gamma   90.00
#
_symmetry.space_group_name_H-M   'P 1'
#
loop_
_entity.id
_entity.type
_entity.pdbx_description
1 polymer ?
#
loop_
_entity_poly.entity_id
_entity_poly.type
_entity_poly.pdbx_seq_one_letter_code
_entity_poly.pdbx_strand_id
1 'polypeptide(L)'
;MSEFLYNKKVFQILISKPIGNYDVLLNYYENYLKQITWFFNTHQEFYQYYRLNSTYSDAIFFVRQKDELFFLTDASVNNFEPAFSSSHDFLVARIMSNDKLEEFLKAEIAAISAKNEIPHVDISQNLNLEWTDSKSDLIELIYALIAKGSINKGNCDIRQLAHFFELTFNVKLQDIYRTFQDIKIRSVQTKFIDSLKASFLKKIDEDFQ
;
A
#
# COMPACT_ATOMS: atom_id res chain seq x y z
N MET A 1 28.86 -15.75 10.08
CA MET A 1 27.84 -16.73 9.65
C MET A 1 26.56 -16.06 9.18
N SER A 2 25.92 -15.22 10.00
CA SER A 2 24.66 -14.55 9.66
C SER A 2 24.72 -13.71 8.37
N GLU A 3 25.79 -12.95 8.18
CA GLU A 3 25.98 -12.14 6.97
C GLU A 3 26.13 -12.99 5.70
N PHE A 4 26.83 -14.11 5.78
CA PHE A 4 26.94 -15.05 4.66
C PHE A 4 25.58 -15.66 4.30
N LEU A 5 24.79 -16.07 5.30
CA LEU A 5 23.43 -16.60 5.08
C LEU A 5 22.52 -15.56 4.43
N TYR A 6 22.62 -14.30 4.87
CA TYR A 6 21.87 -13.18 4.34
C TYR A 6 22.23 -12.94 2.86
N ASN A 7 23.52 -12.76 2.56
CA ASN A 7 24.00 -12.50 1.20
C ASN A 7 23.62 -13.63 0.24
N LYS A 8 23.73 -14.89 0.69
CA LYS A 8 23.30 -16.06 -0.09
C LYS A 8 21.81 -16.02 -0.41
N LYS A 9 20.96 -15.65 0.56
CA LYS A 9 19.50 -15.57 0.37
C LYS A 9 19.09 -14.40 -0.51
N VAL A 10 19.67 -13.22 -0.32
CA VAL A 10 19.44 -12.06 -1.18
C VAL A 10 19.82 -12.40 -2.63
N PHE A 11 21.00 -12.99 -2.85
CA PHE A 11 21.42 -13.41 -4.18
C PHE A 11 20.43 -14.39 -4.83
N GLN A 12 19.94 -15.38 -4.07
CA GLN A 12 18.94 -16.32 -4.54
C GLN A 12 17.63 -15.62 -4.96
N ILE A 13 17.17 -14.66 -4.17
CA ILE A 13 15.94 -13.89 -4.43
C ILE A 13 16.12 -13.01 -5.67
N LEU A 14 17.27 -12.34 -5.82
CA LEU A 14 17.52 -11.47 -6.96
C LEU A 14 17.59 -12.25 -8.28
N ILE A 15 18.23 -13.42 -8.30
CA ILE A 15 18.33 -14.25 -9.51
C ILE A 15 17.00 -14.90 -9.86
N SER A 16 16.23 -15.29 -8.85
CA SER A 16 14.94 -15.96 -9.05
C SER A 16 13.78 -14.97 -9.20
N LYS A 17 14.07 -13.67 -9.32
CA LYS A 17 13.08 -12.61 -9.42
C LYS A 17 12.28 -12.78 -10.73
N PRO A 18 10.95 -12.95 -10.66
CA PRO A 18 10.13 -13.12 -11.85
C PRO A 18 9.99 -11.80 -12.61
N ILE A 19 9.84 -11.90 -13.92
CA ILE A 19 9.40 -10.79 -14.77
C ILE A 19 7.87 -10.78 -14.70
N GLY A 20 7.27 -9.74 -14.12
CA GLY A 20 5.83 -9.69 -13.90
C GLY A 20 5.31 -8.30 -13.58
N ASN A 21 3.98 -8.16 -13.54
CA ASN A 21 3.31 -6.96 -13.07
C ASN A 21 3.48 -6.78 -11.55
N TYR A 22 2.97 -5.66 -11.02
CA TYR A 22 3.03 -5.35 -9.59
C TYR A 22 2.55 -6.50 -8.70
N ASP A 23 1.41 -7.12 -9.03
CA ASP A 23 0.82 -8.18 -8.21
C ASP A 23 1.70 -9.44 -8.16
N VAL A 24 2.31 -9.81 -9.28
CA VAL A 24 3.22 -10.95 -9.37
C VAL A 24 4.47 -10.70 -8.52
N LEU A 25 5.03 -9.49 -8.59
CA LEU A 25 6.20 -9.10 -7.78
C LEU A 25 5.85 -9.02 -6.29
N LEU A 26 4.71 -8.43 -5.94
CA LEU A 26 4.26 -8.33 -4.55
C LEU A 26 4.08 -9.73 -3.94
N ASN A 27 3.34 -10.61 -4.60
CA ASN A 27 3.13 -11.98 -4.13
C ASN A 27 4.47 -12.76 -4.02
N TYR A 28 5.41 -12.51 -4.92
CA TYR A 28 6.74 -13.11 -4.86
C TYR A 28 7.47 -12.75 -3.55
N TYR A 29 7.59 -11.45 -3.23
CA TYR A 29 8.26 -11.01 -1.99
C TYR A 29 7.48 -11.41 -0.73
N GLU A 30 6.15 -11.35 -0.75
CA GLU A 30 5.30 -11.80 0.35
C GLU A 30 5.47 -13.30 0.66
N ASN A 31 5.70 -14.14 -0.36
CA ASN A 31 5.94 -15.56 -0.13
C ASN A 31 7.28 -15.83 0.58
N TYR A 32 8.30 -14.97 0.40
CA TYR A 32 9.52 -15.05 1.21
C TYR A 32 9.29 -14.56 2.64
N LEU A 33 8.50 -13.51 2.84
CA LEU A 33 8.09 -13.08 4.18
C LEU A 33 7.34 -14.19 4.92
N LYS A 34 6.40 -14.88 4.26
CA LYS A 34 5.70 -16.04 4.84
C LYS A 34 6.65 -17.15 5.27
N GLN A 35 7.70 -17.43 4.49
CA GLN A 35 8.72 -18.41 4.87
C GLN A 35 9.53 -17.99 6.10
N ILE A 36 9.86 -16.70 6.23
CA ILE A 36 10.53 -16.15 7.41
C ILE A 36 9.61 -16.28 8.63
N THR A 37 8.34 -15.90 8.51
CA THR A 37 7.35 -16.03 9.58
C THR A 37 7.18 -17.50 10.00
N TRP A 38 7.09 -18.42 9.04
CA TRP A 38 7.00 -19.84 9.32
C TRP A 38 8.23 -20.32 10.11
N PHE A 39 9.44 -19.92 9.71
CA PHE A 39 10.66 -20.26 10.44
C PHE A 39 10.64 -19.81 11.91
N PHE A 40 10.21 -18.57 12.17
CA PHE A 40 10.10 -18.05 13.53
C PHE A 40 9.06 -18.79 14.36
N ASN A 41 7.92 -19.14 13.75
CA ASN A 41 6.88 -19.92 14.42
C ASN A 41 7.34 -21.35 14.74
N THR A 42 8.11 -21.99 13.85
CA THR A 42 8.68 -23.33 14.11
C THR A 42 9.70 -23.32 15.24
N HIS A 43 10.43 -22.22 15.43
CA HIS A 43 11.46 -22.09 16.47
C HIS A 43 11.04 -21.10 17.56
N GLN A 44 9.75 -21.00 17.85
CA GLN A 44 9.19 -19.93 18.69
C GLN A 44 9.84 -19.88 20.08
N GLU A 45 10.02 -21.02 20.73
CA GLU A 45 10.61 -21.09 22.08
C GLU A 45 12.05 -20.55 22.11
N PHE A 46 12.89 -21.00 21.17
CA PHE A 46 14.27 -20.53 21.06
C PHE A 46 14.35 -19.07 20.61
N TYR A 47 13.46 -18.65 19.71
CA TYR A 47 13.40 -17.27 19.25
C TYR A 47 13.00 -16.31 20.39
N GLN A 48 12.04 -16.69 21.24
CA GLN A 48 11.68 -15.93 22.44
C GLN A 48 12.85 -15.84 23.42
N TYR A 49 13.50 -16.98 23.70
CA TYR A 49 14.71 -17.04 24.52
C TYR A 49 15.78 -16.04 24.03
N TYR A 50 16.07 -16.10 22.73
CA TYR A 50 17.07 -15.25 22.08
C TYR A 50 16.69 -13.77 22.11
N ARG A 51 15.44 -13.42 21.79
CA ARG A 51 14.95 -12.02 21.80
C ARG A 51 14.94 -11.39 23.19
N LEU A 52 14.75 -12.19 24.22
CA LEU A 52 14.76 -11.73 25.62
C LEU A 52 16.17 -11.63 26.21
N ASN A 53 17.23 -11.95 25.45
CA ASN A 53 18.61 -12.03 25.94
C ASN A 53 18.72 -12.86 27.24
N SER A 54 17.93 -13.93 27.31
CA SER A 54 17.90 -14.81 28.47
C SER A 54 19.16 -15.68 28.55
N THR A 55 19.54 -16.07 29.77
CA THR A 55 20.71 -16.93 30.02
C THR A 55 20.36 -18.26 30.71
N TYR A 56 19.08 -18.47 31.04
CA TYR A 56 18.63 -19.60 31.85
C TYR A 56 18.79 -20.98 31.16
N SER A 57 19.04 -21.00 29.86
CA SER A 57 19.21 -22.23 29.06
C SER A 57 20.52 -22.24 28.27
N ASP A 58 21.48 -21.38 28.60
CA ASP A 58 22.77 -21.32 27.88
C ASP A 58 23.53 -22.66 27.97
N ALA A 59 23.43 -23.33 29.11
CA ALA A 59 24.02 -24.65 29.33
C ALA A 59 23.42 -25.76 28.44
N ILE A 60 22.23 -25.54 27.88
CA ILE A 60 21.53 -26.50 27.02
C ILE A 60 21.75 -26.12 25.54
N PHE A 61 21.72 -24.82 25.22
CA PHE A 61 21.78 -24.36 23.84
C PHE A 61 23.20 -24.18 23.30
N PHE A 62 24.16 -23.76 24.14
CA PHE A 62 25.49 -23.33 23.68
C PHE A 62 26.65 -24.18 24.21
N VAL A 63 26.42 -25.01 25.23
CA VAL A 63 27.44 -25.94 25.72
C VAL A 63 27.47 -27.17 24.83
N ARG A 64 28.66 -27.52 24.33
CA ARG A 64 28.88 -28.70 23.48
C ARG A 64 28.61 -29.97 24.29
N GLN A 65 27.43 -30.58 24.11
CA GLN A 65 27.18 -31.93 24.59
C GLN A 65 27.77 -32.94 23.61
N LYS A 66 28.42 -33.97 24.15
CA LYS A 66 29.35 -34.79 23.39
C LYS A 66 28.69 -35.59 22.27
N ASP A 67 27.47 -36.11 22.42
CA ASP A 67 26.94 -37.04 21.40
C ASP A 67 25.40 -37.19 21.26
N GLU A 68 24.53 -36.51 22.05
CA GLU A 68 23.10 -36.95 22.12
C GLU A 68 22.03 -36.02 21.48
N LEU A 69 22.30 -34.73 21.24
CA LEU A 69 21.28 -33.77 20.74
C LEU A 69 21.36 -33.46 19.23
N PHE A 70 22.30 -34.04 18.50
CA PHE A 70 22.50 -33.80 17.06
C PHE A 70 21.31 -34.23 16.18
N PHE A 71 20.41 -35.06 16.70
CA PHE A 71 19.26 -35.57 15.94
C PHE A 71 18.06 -34.61 15.88
N LEU A 72 18.03 -33.55 16.71
CA LEU A 72 16.93 -32.59 16.76
C LEU A 72 17.17 -31.33 15.92
N THR A 73 18.34 -31.20 15.30
CA THR A 73 18.70 -30.04 14.47
C THR A 73 18.39 -30.26 13.00
N ASP A 74 17.77 -29.24 12.39
CA ASP A 74 17.54 -29.10 10.95
C ASP A 74 18.74 -29.60 10.14
N ALA A 75 18.53 -30.47 9.14
CA ALA A 75 19.57 -31.10 8.33
C ALA A 75 20.52 -30.09 7.65
N SER A 76 20.13 -28.81 7.58
CA SER A 76 20.99 -27.71 7.13
C SER A 76 22.15 -27.35 8.08
N VAL A 77 22.08 -27.74 9.37
CA VAL A 77 23.12 -27.54 10.40
C VAL A 77 24.29 -28.51 10.19
N ASN A 78 24.04 -29.69 9.60
CA ASN A 78 25.03 -30.76 9.41
C ASN A 78 26.14 -30.43 8.41
N ASN A 79 26.08 -29.29 7.72
CA ASN A 79 27.10 -28.85 6.77
C ASN A 79 28.21 -27.98 7.40
N PHE A 80 28.15 -27.71 8.70
CA PHE A 80 29.20 -26.97 9.41
C PHE A 80 30.01 -27.92 10.29
N GLU A 81 31.34 -27.71 10.32
CA GLU A 81 32.25 -28.57 11.07
C GLU A 81 31.84 -28.63 12.56
N PRO A 82 31.55 -29.84 13.09
CA PRO A 82 31.19 -30.04 14.50
C PRO A 82 32.27 -29.53 15.49
N ALA A 83 33.49 -29.30 15.02
CA ALA A 83 34.60 -28.79 15.81
C ALA A 83 34.47 -27.30 16.20
N PHE A 84 33.68 -26.51 15.47
CA PHE A 84 33.69 -25.05 15.58
C PHE A 84 32.37 -24.39 15.98
N SER A 85 31.22 -25.07 15.94
CA SER A 85 29.90 -24.48 16.20
C SER A 85 29.03 -25.34 17.12
N SER A 86 28.30 -24.71 18.05
CA SER A 86 27.20 -25.34 18.78
C SER A 86 25.99 -25.56 17.85
N SER A 87 25.06 -26.44 18.26
CA SER A 87 23.81 -26.70 17.52
C SER A 87 22.96 -25.43 17.31
N HIS A 88 23.02 -24.47 18.25
CA HIS A 88 22.21 -23.26 18.23
C HIS A 88 22.95 -22.04 17.67
N ASP A 89 24.27 -22.08 17.46
CA ASP A 89 25.03 -21.00 16.81
C ASP A 89 24.51 -20.74 15.39
N PHE A 90 24.14 -21.81 14.67
CA PHE A 90 23.53 -21.70 13.36
C PHE A 90 22.12 -21.10 13.42
N LEU A 91 21.31 -21.47 14.41
CA LEU A 91 19.97 -20.91 14.61
C LEU A 91 20.04 -19.42 14.92
N VAL A 92 20.96 -18.99 15.79
CA VAL A 92 21.22 -17.57 16.06
C VAL A 92 21.63 -16.84 14.78
N ALA A 93 22.56 -17.40 14.02
CA ALA A 93 23.00 -16.80 12.76
C ALA A 93 21.85 -16.70 11.74
N ARG A 94 20.95 -17.68 11.70
CA ARG A 94 19.76 -17.71 10.83
C ARG A 94 18.70 -16.71 11.27
N ILE A 95 18.48 -16.54 12.58
CA ILE A 95 17.60 -15.49 13.12
C ILE A 95 18.13 -14.11 12.70
N MET A 96 19.40 -13.81 12.97
CA MET A 96 20.03 -12.54 12.58
C MET A 96 19.98 -12.29 11.06
N SER A 97 20.17 -13.35 10.26
CA SER A 97 20.07 -13.28 8.80
C SER A 97 18.64 -12.99 8.34
N ASN A 98 17.64 -13.61 8.96
CA ASN A 98 16.24 -13.43 8.60
C ASN A 98 15.73 -12.04 8.99
N ASP A 99 16.19 -11.47 10.11
CA ASP A 99 15.89 -10.10 10.52
C ASP A 99 16.30 -9.09 9.44
N LYS A 100 17.56 -9.20 8.97
CA LYS A 100 18.07 -8.36 7.87
C LYS A 100 17.31 -8.60 6.56
N LEU A 101 16.94 -9.85 6.30
CA LEU A 101 16.22 -10.22 5.08
C LEU A 101 14.79 -9.67 5.07
N GLU A 102 14.12 -9.65 6.22
CA GLU A 102 12.79 -9.07 6.38
C GLU A 102 12.81 -7.57 6.08
N GLU A 103 13.80 -6.84 6.59
CA GLU A 103 14.00 -5.42 6.31
C GLU A 103 14.20 -5.16 4.80
N PHE A 104 15.07 -5.94 4.16
CA PHE A 104 15.30 -5.88 2.71
C PHE A 104 14.01 -6.12 1.91
N LEU A 105 13.25 -7.17 2.24
CA LEU A 105 12.01 -7.51 1.55
C LEU A 105 10.94 -6.42 1.70
N LYS A 106 10.81 -5.84 2.90
CA LYS A 106 9.88 -4.72 3.15
C LYS A 106 10.27 -3.47 2.35
N ALA A 107 11.57 -3.16 2.26
CA ALA A 107 12.07 -2.05 1.46
C ALA A 107 11.78 -2.24 -0.05
N GLU A 108 11.96 -3.46 -0.56
CA GLU A 108 11.63 -3.80 -1.96
C GLU A 108 10.13 -3.65 -2.25
N ILE A 109 9.27 -4.13 -1.34
CA ILE A 109 7.81 -3.97 -1.47
C ILE A 109 7.43 -2.48 -1.49
N ALA A 110 8.00 -1.67 -0.59
CA ALA A 110 7.75 -0.23 -0.55
C ALA A 110 8.24 0.50 -1.82
N ALA A 111 9.39 0.10 -2.38
CA ALA A 111 9.90 0.66 -3.62
C ALA A 111 9.00 0.32 -4.82
N ILE A 112 8.39 -0.85 -4.81
CA ILE A 112 7.48 -1.29 -5.86
C ILE A 112 6.11 -0.61 -5.72
N SER A 113 5.60 -0.42 -4.50
CA SER A 113 4.38 0.37 -4.28
C SER A 113 4.55 1.82 -4.70
N ALA A 114 5.69 2.45 -4.38
CA ALA A 114 5.98 3.83 -4.79
C ALA A 114 6.05 4.01 -6.32
N LYS A 115 6.46 2.97 -7.08
CA LYS A 115 6.45 2.99 -8.55
C LYS A 115 5.07 2.74 -9.16
N ASN A 116 4.17 2.14 -8.40
CA ASN A 116 2.85 1.73 -8.85
C ASN A 116 1.75 2.73 -8.42
N GLU A 117 2.08 3.68 -7.53
CA GLU A 117 1.34 4.91 -7.41
C GLU A 117 1.43 5.67 -8.73
N ILE A 118 0.28 5.84 -9.40
CA ILE A 118 0.12 6.85 -10.44
C ILE A 118 0.69 8.13 -9.82
N PRO A 119 1.65 8.84 -10.47
CA PRO A 119 2.17 10.06 -9.91
C PRO A 119 0.96 10.91 -9.53
N HIS A 120 0.83 11.21 -8.24
CA HIS A 120 -0.01 12.31 -7.79
C HIS A 120 0.63 13.55 -8.39
N VAL A 121 0.36 13.79 -9.67
CA VAL A 121 0.39 15.13 -10.22
C VAL A 121 -0.59 15.84 -9.33
N ASP A 122 -0.07 16.77 -8.53
CA ASP A 122 -0.89 17.70 -7.79
C ASP A 122 -1.56 18.59 -8.86
N ILE A 123 -2.62 18.07 -9.48
CA ILE A 123 -3.37 18.72 -10.56
C ILE A 123 -3.84 20.10 -10.09
N SER A 124 -4.02 20.24 -8.77
CA SER A 124 -4.32 21.48 -8.06
C SER A 124 -3.30 22.61 -8.27
N GLN A 125 -2.03 22.30 -8.55
CA GLN A 125 -0.96 23.32 -8.65
C GLN A 125 -0.71 23.80 -10.08
N ASN A 126 -1.22 23.11 -11.11
CA ASN A 126 -0.92 23.44 -12.52
C ASN A 126 -2.16 23.64 -13.42
N LEU A 127 -3.38 23.41 -12.94
CA LEU A 127 -4.60 23.73 -13.69
C LEU A 127 -5.23 25.01 -13.15
N ASN A 128 -4.93 26.14 -13.78
CA ASN A 128 -5.67 27.40 -13.57
C ASN A 128 -7.03 27.31 -14.29
N LEU A 129 -7.93 26.46 -13.81
CA LEU A 129 -9.32 26.44 -14.26
C LEU A 129 -10.12 27.40 -13.39
N GLU A 130 -10.84 28.31 -14.04
CA GLU A 130 -11.71 29.28 -13.37
C GLU A 130 -13.16 29.00 -13.75
N TRP A 131 -14.05 28.96 -12.75
CA TRP A 131 -15.48 28.87 -13.01
C TRP A 131 -16.00 30.21 -13.55
N THR A 132 -16.59 30.18 -14.74
CA THR A 132 -17.06 31.39 -15.43
C THR A 132 -18.55 31.70 -15.20
N ASP A 133 -19.36 30.68 -14.93
CA ASP A 133 -20.80 30.84 -14.71
C ASP A 133 -21.13 31.30 -13.28
N SER A 134 -22.42 31.41 -12.93
CA SER A 134 -22.78 31.85 -11.59
C SER A 134 -22.45 30.78 -10.54
N LYS A 135 -22.22 31.19 -9.29
CA LYS A 135 -22.05 30.24 -8.17
C LYS A 135 -23.27 29.34 -7.99
N SER A 136 -24.46 29.85 -8.30
CA SER A 136 -25.68 29.06 -8.21
C SER A 136 -25.76 27.96 -9.27
N ASP A 137 -25.16 28.18 -10.44
CA ASP A 137 -25.06 27.19 -11.50
C ASP A 137 -24.09 26.06 -11.11
N LEU A 138 -22.96 26.41 -10.46
CA LEU A 138 -22.04 25.42 -9.90
C LEU A 138 -22.71 24.60 -8.79
N ILE A 139 -23.49 25.24 -7.92
CA ILE A 139 -24.25 24.57 -6.86
C ILE A 139 -25.33 23.65 -7.47
N GLU A 140 -26.01 24.09 -8.53
CA GLU A 140 -26.96 23.24 -9.29
C GLU A 140 -26.29 21.96 -9.80
N LEU A 141 -25.09 22.09 -10.40
CA LEU A 141 -24.29 20.95 -10.87
C LEU A 141 -23.89 20.00 -9.74
N ILE A 142 -23.38 20.53 -8.62
CA ILE A 142 -22.99 19.75 -7.45
C ILE A 142 -24.17 18.92 -6.93
N TYR A 143 -25.34 19.55 -6.78
CA TYR A 143 -26.54 18.85 -6.32
C TYR A 143 -27.03 17.82 -7.34
N ALA A 144 -26.92 18.09 -8.64
CA ALA A 144 -27.28 17.13 -9.68
C ALA A 144 -26.39 15.87 -9.63
N LEU A 145 -25.09 16.03 -9.42
CA LEU A 145 -24.13 14.91 -9.29
C LEU A 145 -24.44 14.03 -8.08
N ILE A 146 -24.76 14.64 -6.95
CA ILE A 146 -25.15 13.92 -5.72
C ILE A 146 -26.47 13.20 -5.91
N ALA A 147 -27.49 13.88 -6.45
CA ALA A 147 -28.80 13.30 -6.70
C ALA A 147 -28.73 12.11 -7.67
N LYS A 148 -27.82 12.17 -8.66
CA LYS A 148 -27.59 11.07 -9.59
C LYS A 148 -26.84 9.89 -8.96
N GLY A 149 -26.07 10.13 -7.90
CA GLY A 149 -25.24 9.12 -7.25
C GLY A 149 -24.04 8.67 -8.09
N SER A 150 -23.59 9.50 -9.04
CA SER A 150 -22.50 9.16 -9.96
C SER A 150 -21.12 9.10 -9.30
N ILE A 151 -20.99 9.61 -8.07
CA ILE A 151 -19.72 9.72 -7.34
C ILE A 151 -19.75 8.76 -6.15
N ASN A 152 -18.64 8.07 -5.89
CA ASN A 152 -18.45 7.17 -4.75
C ASN A 152 -19.58 6.15 -4.56
N LYS A 153 -20.11 5.61 -5.67
CA LYS A 153 -21.26 4.66 -5.65
C LYS A 153 -22.48 5.23 -4.90
N GLY A 154 -22.69 6.55 -4.99
CA GLY A 154 -23.78 7.26 -4.31
C GLY A 154 -23.45 7.75 -2.89
N ASN A 155 -22.28 7.41 -2.34
CA ASN A 155 -21.87 7.78 -0.98
C ASN A 155 -20.96 9.01 -0.99
N CYS A 156 -21.44 10.12 -1.55
CA CYS A 156 -20.69 11.38 -1.62
C CYS A 156 -21.35 12.44 -0.74
N ASP A 157 -20.57 13.06 0.16
CA ASP A 157 -21.04 14.17 0.98
C ASP A 157 -21.01 15.50 0.21
N ILE A 158 -22.06 16.30 0.38
CA ILE A 158 -22.22 17.60 -0.29
C ILE A 158 -21.08 18.56 0.03
N ARG A 159 -20.58 18.57 1.28
CA ARG A 159 -19.52 19.50 1.67
C ARG A 159 -18.19 19.09 1.07
N GLN A 160 -17.89 17.78 1.07
CA GLN A 160 -16.70 17.24 0.41
C GLN A 160 -16.69 17.56 -1.08
N LEU A 161 -17.82 17.33 -1.76
CA LEU A 161 -17.91 17.59 -3.20
C LEU A 161 -17.82 19.09 -3.49
N ALA A 162 -18.51 19.94 -2.72
CA ALA A 162 -18.41 21.38 -2.88
C ALA A 162 -16.98 21.87 -2.70
N HIS A 163 -16.27 21.41 -1.66
CA HIS A 163 -14.87 21.78 -1.43
C HIS A 163 -13.95 21.38 -2.58
N PHE A 164 -14.17 20.18 -3.16
CA PHE A 164 -13.46 19.75 -4.35
C PHE A 164 -13.65 20.73 -5.52
N PHE A 165 -14.89 21.16 -5.78
CA PHE A 165 -15.18 22.13 -6.84
C PHE A 165 -14.64 23.53 -6.56
N GLU A 166 -14.63 23.97 -5.29
CA GLU A 166 -14.01 25.24 -4.88
C GLU A 166 -12.52 25.28 -5.22
N LEU A 167 -11.78 24.20 -4.90
CA LEU A 167 -10.36 24.07 -5.22
C LEU A 167 -10.12 23.95 -6.72
N THR A 168 -10.91 23.12 -7.40
CA THR A 168 -10.72 22.81 -8.82
C THR A 168 -10.98 24.03 -9.72
N PHE A 169 -11.95 24.88 -9.35
CA PHE A 169 -12.33 26.03 -10.16
C PHE A 169 -11.98 27.39 -9.54
N ASN A 170 -11.15 27.40 -8.49
CA ASN A 170 -10.73 28.61 -7.79
C ASN A 170 -11.90 29.55 -7.41
N VAL A 171 -12.99 28.98 -6.88
CA VAL A 171 -14.20 29.71 -6.47
C VAL A 171 -14.53 29.43 -5.02
N LYS A 172 -15.10 30.42 -4.32
CA LYS A 172 -15.66 30.26 -2.98
C LYS A 172 -17.18 30.11 -3.02
N LEU A 173 -17.67 28.94 -2.63
CA LEU A 173 -19.08 28.58 -2.51
C LEU A 173 -19.55 28.83 -1.07
N GLN A 174 -20.20 29.97 -0.86
CA GLN A 174 -20.86 30.28 0.41
C GLN A 174 -22.33 29.86 0.34
N ASP A 175 -22.91 29.53 1.50
CA ASP A 175 -24.36 29.29 1.65
C ASP A 175 -24.95 28.25 0.67
N ILE A 176 -24.22 27.14 0.45
CA ILE A 176 -24.59 26.06 -0.49
C ILE A 176 -26.05 25.61 -0.31
N TYR A 177 -26.44 25.33 0.93
CA TYR A 177 -27.79 24.85 1.26
C TYR A 177 -28.87 25.91 1.01
N ARG A 178 -28.59 27.18 1.30
CA ARG A 178 -29.54 28.29 1.08
C ARG A 178 -29.73 28.53 -0.41
N THR A 179 -28.62 28.61 -1.15
CA THR A 179 -28.64 28.77 -2.61
C THR A 179 -29.42 27.63 -3.27
N PHE A 180 -29.32 26.41 -2.74
CA PHE A 180 -30.15 25.30 -3.21
C PHE A 180 -31.65 25.47 -2.91
N GLN A 181 -32.03 26.03 -1.75
CA GLN A 181 -33.44 26.38 -1.52
C GLN A 181 -33.92 27.43 -2.51
N ASP A 182 -33.08 28.42 -2.82
CA ASP A 182 -33.38 29.44 -3.83
C ASP A 182 -33.54 28.80 -5.22
N ILE A 183 -32.73 27.80 -5.58
CA ILE A 183 -32.85 27.04 -6.83
C ILE A 183 -34.19 26.30 -6.90
N LYS A 184 -34.63 25.66 -5.81
CA LYS A 184 -35.88 24.89 -5.77
C LYS A 184 -37.13 25.73 -6.06
N ILE A 185 -37.12 27.02 -5.74
CA ILE A 185 -38.25 27.92 -5.93
C ILE A 185 -38.22 28.69 -7.26
N ARG A 186 -37.17 28.54 -8.07
CA ARG A 186 -37.09 29.15 -9.41
C ARG A 186 -38.19 28.60 -10.32
N SER A 187 -38.62 29.42 -11.29
CA SER A 187 -39.54 28.97 -12.35
C SER A 187 -38.96 27.83 -13.19
N VAL A 188 -37.64 27.86 -13.41
CA VAL A 188 -36.86 26.79 -14.04
C VAL A 188 -35.78 26.38 -13.05
N GLN A 189 -35.96 25.22 -12.41
CA GLN A 189 -35.07 24.73 -11.36
C GLN A 189 -33.75 24.17 -11.90
N THR A 190 -33.71 23.73 -13.15
CA THR A 190 -32.56 23.07 -13.81
C THR A 190 -31.94 23.92 -14.91
N LYS A 191 -31.93 25.25 -14.72
CA LYS A 191 -31.53 26.20 -15.77
C LYS A 191 -30.13 25.91 -16.30
N PHE A 192 -29.16 25.64 -15.43
CA PHE A 192 -27.80 25.35 -15.85
C PHE A 192 -27.69 23.97 -16.51
N ILE A 193 -28.29 22.94 -15.92
CA ILE A 193 -28.25 21.56 -16.45
C ILE A 193 -28.90 21.48 -17.84
N ASP A 194 -30.02 22.18 -18.04
CA ASP A 194 -30.70 22.24 -19.34
C ASP A 194 -29.81 22.92 -20.39
N SER A 195 -29.16 24.02 -20.03
CA SER A 195 -28.19 24.70 -20.88
C SER A 195 -26.98 23.82 -21.20
N LEU A 196 -26.43 23.11 -20.20
CA LEU A 196 -25.29 22.21 -20.35
C LEU A 196 -25.62 21.06 -21.30
N LYS A 197 -26.79 20.45 -21.15
CA LYS A 197 -27.30 19.41 -22.04
C LYS A 197 -27.44 19.93 -23.47
N ALA A 198 -28.05 21.09 -23.66
CA ALA A 198 -28.25 21.67 -24.99
C ALA A 198 -26.91 21.94 -25.69
N SER A 199 -25.95 22.54 -24.97
CA SER A 199 -24.59 22.78 -25.49
C SER A 199 -23.86 21.49 -25.85
N PHE A 200 -23.99 20.43 -25.04
CA PHE A 200 -23.37 19.14 -25.32
C PHE A 200 -23.98 18.45 -26.55
N LEU A 201 -25.30 18.45 -26.68
CA LEU A 201 -25.98 17.89 -27.86
C LEU A 201 -25.57 18.64 -29.13
N LYS A 202 -25.51 19.98 -29.09
CA LYS A 202 -25.04 20.78 -30.21
C LYS A 202 -23.62 20.40 -30.63
N LYS A 203 -22.72 20.21 -29.67
CA LYS A 203 -21.34 19.80 -29.95
C LYS A 203 -21.27 18.42 -30.62
N ILE A 204 -22.11 17.48 -30.19
CA ILE A 204 -22.24 16.17 -30.84
C ILE A 204 -22.71 16.31 -32.28
N ASP A 205 -23.77 17.09 -32.52
CA ASP A 205 -24.33 17.29 -33.85
C ASP A 205 -23.32 17.96 -34.81
N GLU A 206 -22.50 18.88 -34.30
CA GLU A 206 -21.40 19.53 -35.05
C GLU A 206 -20.29 18.53 -35.44
N ASP A 207 -19.99 17.52 -34.61
CA ASP A 207 -18.94 16.53 -34.90
C ASP A 207 -19.40 15.43 -35.88
N PHE A 208 -20.71 15.32 -36.14
CA PHE A 208 -21.29 14.40 -37.14
C PHE A 208 -21.46 15.02 -38.54
N GLN A 209 -21.21 16.32 -38.70
CA GLN A 209 -21.23 17.03 -39.99
C GLN A 209 -19.85 17.06 -40.65
#